data_AF-A0A7S4MDX9-F1
#
_entry.id   AF-A0A7S4MDX9-F1
#
_cell.length_a   1.000
_cell.length_b   1.000
_cell.length_c   1.000
_cell.angle_alpha   90.00
_cell.angle_beta   90.00
_cell.angle_gamma   90.00
#
_symmetry.space_group_name_H-M   'P 1'
#
loop_
_entity.id
_entity.type
_entity.pdbx_description
1 polymer ?
#
loop_
_entity_poly.entity_id
_entity_poly.type
_entity_poly.pdbx_seq_one_letter_code
_entity_poly.pdbx_strand_id
1 'polypeptide(L)'
;SCAECTGARAGWNMCRNLQWVVCAARGNLPGQDSANVRFAVPPKDLDHRAFENPAMIPDPADAWWGEPHWERYAVSDVFFGEVCVLSLICRNAEQLFSVERGDRFVCDFNEAGFGELANALLNRGA
;
A
#
# COMPACT_ATOMS: atom_id res chain seq x y z
N SER A 1 8.10 -15.49 1.38
CA SER A 1 9.06 -14.90 2.34
C SER A 1 9.29 -13.43 2.03
N CYS A 2 9.60 -12.56 3.02
CA CYS A 2 9.99 -11.16 2.74
C CYS A 2 11.33 -11.04 1.99
N ALA A 3 12.13 -12.11 1.95
CA ALA A 3 13.38 -12.17 1.20
C ALA A 3 13.20 -12.21 -0.34
N GLU A 4 11.98 -12.48 -0.83
CA GLU A 4 11.67 -12.55 -2.27
C GLU A 4 11.58 -11.18 -2.97
N CYS A 5 11.86 -10.07 -2.26
CA CYS A 5 11.92 -8.74 -2.89
C CYS A 5 13.13 -8.57 -3.84
N THR A 6 14.03 -9.56 -3.90
CA THR A 6 15.23 -9.54 -4.74
C THR A 6 15.09 -10.49 -5.94
N GLY A 7 14.32 -10.09 -6.95
CA GLY A 7 14.39 -10.79 -8.23
C GLY A 7 13.25 -10.49 -9.20
N ALA A 8 13.61 -9.94 -10.35
CA ALA A 8 12.77 -9.74 -11.53
C ALA A 8 12.19 -11.03 -12.17
N ARG A 9 12.11 -12.14 -11.43
CA ARG A 9 11.65 -13.46 -11.94
C ARG A 9 10.18 -13.76 -11.64
N ALA A 10 9.53 -13.05 -10.72
CA ALA A 10 8.08 -13.06 -10.55
C ALA A 10 7.56 -11.66 -10.85
N GLY A 11 6.74 -11.50 -11.90
CA GLY A 11 6.20 -10.20 -12.29
C GLY A 11 5.49 -9.49 -11.13
N TRP A 12 5.57 -8.15 -11.10
CA TRP A 12 4.86 -7.34 -10.13
C TRP A 12 3.34 -7.46 -10.34
N ASN A 13 2.59 -7.53 -9.24
CA ASN A 13 1.13 -7.44 -9.18
C ASN A 13 0.72 -6.93 -7.79
N MET A 14 -0.58 -6.66 -7.60
CA MET A 14 -1.06 -6.13 -6.30
C MET A 14 -0.85 -7.10 -5.14
N CYS A 15 -0.99 -8.42 -5.32
CA CYS A 15 -0.72 -9.38 -4.25
C CYS A 15 0.74 -9.26 -3.78
N ARG A 16 1.68 -9.14 -4.72
CA ARG A 16 3.10 -8.93 -4.42
C ARG A 16 3.33 -7.58 -3.75
N ASN A 17 2.65 -6.52 -4.21
CA ASN A 17 2.75 -5.20 -3.61
C ASN A 17 2.30 -5.21 -2.15
N LEU A 18 1.15 -5.79 -1.84
CA LEU A 18 0.64 -5.87 -0.47
C LEU A 18 1.54 -6.72 0.43
N GLN A 19 2.13 -7.79 -0.09
CA GLN A 19 3.15 -8.54 0.64
C GLN A 19 4.34 -7.64 1.02
N TRP A 20 4.80 -6.79 0.10
CA TRP A 20 5.89 -5.84 0.37
C TRP A 20 5.51 -4.81 1.42
N VAL A 21 4.28 -4.29 1.40
CA VAL A 21 3.77 -3.37 2.44
C VAL A 21 3.81 -4.01 3.82
N VAL A 22 3.31 -5.25 3.94
CA VAL A 22 3.33 -6.00 5.21
C VAL A 22 4.76 -6.23 5.67
N CYS A 23 5.67 -6.57 4.76
CA CYS A 23 7.10 -6.71 5.09
C CYS A 23 7.72 -5.37 5.53
N ALA A 24 7.39 -4.27 4.86
CA ALA A 24 7.87 -2.93 5.20
C ALA A 24 7.43 -2.50 6.59
N ALA A 25 6.15 -2.73 6.91
CA ALA A 25 5.55 -2.45 8.21
C ALA A 25 6.22 -3.22 9.35
N ARG A 26 6.76 -4.42 9.06
CA ARG A 26 7.53 -5.24 10.00
C ARG A 26 9.04 -4.94 10.01
N GLY A 27 9.53 -4.07 9.12
CA GLY A 27 10.97 -3.83 8.97
C GLY A 27 11.75 -4.97 8.34
N ASN A 28 11.10 -5.83 7.54
CA ASN A 28 11.65 -7.07 7.02
C ASN A 28 11.99 -7.02 5.52
N LEU A 29 11.93 -5.86 4.86
CA LEU A 29 12.37 -5.76 3.48
C LEU A 29 13.90 -5.92 3.37
N PRO A 30 14.42 -6.54 2.30
CA PRO A 30 15.86 -6.62 2.08
C PRO A 30 16.49 -5.24 1.99
N GLY A 31 17.55 -5.00 2.79
CA GLY A 31 18.22 -3.71 2.84
C GLY A 31 17.44 -2.60 3.56
N GLN A 32 16.34 -2.93 4.23
CA GLN A 32 15.61 -1.98 5.06
C GLN A 32 16.30 -1.84 6.42
N ASP A 33 16.95 -0.70 6.65
CA ASP A 33 17.71 -0.44 7.87
C ASP A 33 16.82 -0.26 9.12
N SER A 34 15.50 -0.09 8.95
CA SER A 34 14.52 0.12 10.04
C SER A 34 13.08 -0.04 9.56
N ALA A 35 12.13 -0.31 10.46
CA ALA A 35 10.69 -0.37 10.17
C ALA A 35 10.04 0.98 9.78
N ASN A 36 10.85 1.97 9.41
CA ASN A 36 10.39 3.27 8.95
C ASN A 36 9.87 3.16 7.51
N VAL A 37 8.60 3.49 7.33
CA VAL A 37 7.98 3.75 6.03
C VAL A 37 8.04 5.26 5.77
N ARG A 38 8.39 5.64 4.54
CA ARG A 38 8.37 7.04 4.09
C ARG A 38 7.47 7.14 2.89
N PHE A 39 6.58 8.13 2.91
CA PHE A 39 5.65 8.35 1.81
C PHE A 39 6.13 9.46 0.88
N ALA A 40 6.07 9.19 -0.43
CA ALA A 40 6.30 10.20 -1.46
C ALA A 40 5.12 11.18 -1.57
N VAL A 41 3.90 10.70 -1.30
CA VAL A 41 2.66 11.47 -1.20
C VAL A 41 2.11 11.31 0.23
N PRO A 42 1.83 12.39 0.97
CA PRO A 42 1.25 12.30 2.31
C PRO A 42 -0.04 11.47 2.31
N PRO A 43 -0.26 10.52 3.25
CA PRO A 43 -1.49 9.73 3.29
C PRO A 43 -2.76 10.56 3.47
N LYS A 44 -2.67 11.76 4.07
CA LYS A 44 -3.80 12.71 4.19
C LYS A 44 -4.28 13.28 2.84
N ASP A 45 -3.44 13.23 1.81
CA ASP A 45 -3.76 13.73 0.47
C ASP A 45 -4.41 12.64 -0.39
N LEU A 46 -4.65 11.46 0.18
CA LEU A 46 -5.32 10.35 -0.49
C LEU A 46 -6.76 10.74 -0.84
N ASP A 47 -7.05 10.83 -2.13
CA ASP A 47 -8.39 11.08 -2.65
C ASP A 47 -8.99 9.76 -3.16
N HIS A 48 -9.89 9.16 -2.37
CA HIS A 48 -10.57 7.91 -2.77
C HIS A 48 -11.39 8.09 -4.05
N ARG A 49 -11.77 9.32 -4.40
CA ARG A 49 -12.60 9.55 -5.59
C ARG A 49 -11.81 9.38 -6.87
N ALA A 50 -10.49 9.57 -6.81
CA ALA A 50 -9.58 9.25 -7.91
C ALA A 50 -9.46 7.73 -8.15
N PHE A 51 -9.65 6.92 -7.10
CA PHE A 51 -9.73 5.45 -7.22
C PHE A 51 -11.08 4.99 -7.80
N GLU A 52 -12.17 5.68 -7.49
CA GLU A 52 -13.50 5.36 -8.04
C GLU A 52 -13.67 5.86 -9.48
N ASN A 53 -13.02 6.97 -9.82
CA ASN A 53 -13.11 7.59 -11.13
C ASN A 53 -11.74 8.17 -11.53
N PRO A 54 -10.92 7.43 -12.30
CA PRO A 54 -9.56 7.83 -12.65
C PRO A 54 -9.55 9.03 -13.62
N ALA A 55 -10.68 9.29 -14.30
CA ALA A 55 -10.85 10.48 -15.13
C ALA A 55 -10.89 11.79 -14.33
N MET A 56 -10.95 11.73 -12.99
CA MET A 56 -10.90 12.92 -12.13
C MET A 56 -9.48 13.37 -11.77
N ILE A 57 -8.44 12.63 -12.17
CA ILE A 57 -7.05 13.03 -11.96
C ILE A 57 -6.73 14.19 -12.93
N PRO A 58 -6.47 15.41 -12.44
CA PRO A 58 -6.30 16.58 -13.30
C PRO A 58 -4.92 16.66 -13.96
N ASP A 59 -3.91 15.96 -13.42
CA ASP A 59 -2.58 15.89 -14.01
C ASP A 59 -2.50 14.77 -15.04
N PRO A 60 -2.26 15.07 -16.34
CA PRO A 60 -2.07 14.05 -17.38
C PRO A 60 -0.92 13.07 -17.10
N ALA A 61 0.05 13.47 -16.27
CA ALA A 61 1.15 12.63 -15.82
C ALA A 61 0.79 11.72 -14.64
N ASP A 62 -0.32 11.95 -13.94
CA ASP A 62 -0.89 10.99 -13.00
C ASP A 62 -2.12 10.27 -13.59
N ALA A 63 -2.72 10.82 -14.65
CA ALA A 63 -3.76 10.21 -15.47
C ALA A 63 -3.21 9.17 -16.46
N TRP A 64 -2.17 8.43 -16.07
CA TRP A 64 -1.48 7.45 -16.91
C TRP A 64 -2.36 6.29 -17.41
N TRP A 65 -3.63 6.25 -17.07
CA TRP A 65 -4.52 5.16 -17.46
C TRP A 65 -5.92 5.70 -17.80
N GLY A 66 -6.20 5.79 -19.10
CA GLY A 66 -7.56 5.77 -19.64
C GLY A 66 -8.14 4.35 -19.76
N GLU A 67 -7.51 3.38 -19.10
CA GLU A 67 -7.90 1.97 -19.08
C GLU A 67 -8.67 1.66 -17.77
N PRO A 68 -9.60 0.71 -17.77
CA PRO A 68 -10.34 0.37 -16.56
C PRO A 68 -9.45 -0.21 -15.44
N HIS A 69 -9.72 0.15 -14.18
CA HIS A 69 -8.97 -0.29 -12.99
C HIS A 69 -8.89 -1.82 -12.79
N TRP A 70 -9.76 -2.60 -13.44
CA TRP A 70 -9.74 -4.06 -13.39
C TRP A 70 -8.76 -4.68 -14.41
N GLU A 71 -8.26 -3.91 -15.38
CA GLU A 71 -7.28 -4.38 -16.36
C GLU A 71 -5.85 -3.95 -15.99
N ARG A 72 -5.70 -2.76 -15.38
CA ARG A 72 -4.41 -2.21 -14.93
C ARG A 72 -4.58 -1.40 -13.65
N TYR A 73 -3.55 -1.39 -12.82
CA TYR A 73 -3.49 -0.58 -11.60
C TYR A 73 -2.74 0.73 -11.88
N ALA A 74 -3.38 1.85 -11.57
CA ALA A 74 -2.75 3.15 -11.49
C ALA A 74 -1.88 3.27 -10.23
N VAL A 75 -0.93 4.21 -10.22
CA VAL A 75 -0.12 4.51 -9.03
C VAL A 75 -1.02 4.91 -7.85
N SER A 76 -2.11 5.64 -8.12
CA SER A 76 -3.14 5.97 -7.14
C SER A 76 -3.82 4.73 -6.54
N ASP A 77 -4.07 3.68 -7.34
CA ASP A 77 -4.70 2.44 -6.86
C ASP A 77 -3.75 1.68 -5.95
N VAL A 78 -2.48 1.63 -6.35
CA VAL A 78 -1.41 1.02 -5.55
C VAL A 78 -1.31 1.77 -4.23
N PHE A 79 -1.14 3.09 -4.27
CA PHE A 79 -1.01 3.93 -3.08
C PHE A 79 -2.24 3.84 -2.16
N PHE A 80 -3.45 3.82 -2.73
CA PHE A 80 -4.68 3.60 -1.98
C PHE A 80 -4.64 2.26 -1.23
N GLY A 81 -4.29 1.18 -1.93
CA GLY A 81 -4.14 -0.14 -1.33
C GLY A 81 -3.07 -0.19 -0.24
N GLU A 82 -1.95 0.48 -0.43
CA GLU A 82 -0.86 0.57 0.55
C GLU A 82 -1.32 1.25 1.84
N VAL A 83 -1.97 2.42 1.75
CA VAL A 83 -2.47 3.15 2.92
C VAL A 83 -3.58 2.38 3.62
N CYS A 84 -4.52 1.77 2.88
CA CYS A 84 -5.58 0.94 3.45
C CYS A 84 -5.04 -0.30 4.17
N VAL A 85 -4.04 -0.98 3.62
CA VAL A 85 -3.43 -2.13 4.31
C VAL A 85 -2.75 -1.68 5.59
N LEU A 86 -1.98 -0.58 5.55
CA LEU A 86 -1.34 -0.04 6.75
C LEU A 86 -2.37 0.39 7.81
N SER A 87 -3.50 0.98 7.42
CA SER A 87 -4.54 1.38 8.38
C SER A 87 -5.22 0.19 9.06
N LEU A 88 -5.25 -0.98 8.43
CA LEU A 88 -5.81 -2.21 8.99
C LEU A 88 -4.82 -2.98 9.87
N ILE A 89 -3.51 -2.92 9.57
CA ILE A 89 -2.49 -3.73 10.25
C ILE A 89 -1.64 -2.97 11.26
N CYS A 90 -1.82 -1.65 11.43
CA CYS A 90 -1.09 -0.85 12.41
C CYS A 90 -2.03 -0.35 13.52
N ARG A 91 -1.67 -0.58 14.80
CA ARG A 91 -2.45 -0.07 15.94
C ARG A 91 -2.49 1.46 15.99
N ASN A 92 -1.45 2.11 15.47
CA ASN A 92 -1.33 3.56 15.38
C ASN A 92 -1.75 4.11 14.00
N ALA A 93 -2.70 3.45 13.32
CA ALA A 93 -3.17 3.83 11.99
C ALA A 93 -3.59 5.31 11.86
N GLU A 94 -4.19 5.90 12.90
CA GLU A 94 -4.57 7.31 12.90
C GLU A 94 -3.39 8.26 12.62
N GLN A 95 -2.16 7.86 13.01
CA GLN A 95 -0.96 8.65 12.76
C GLN A 95 -0.60 8.71 11.28
N LEU A 96 -1.03 7.74 10.45
CA LEU A 96 -0.77 7.74 9.00
C LEU A 96 -1.19 9.07 8.36
N PHE A 97 -2.35 9.58 8.78
CA PHE A 97 -2.94 10.79 8.20
C PHE A 97 -2.39 12.09 8.80
N SER A 98 -1.42 12.02 9.71
CA SER A 98 -0.65 13.18 10.16
C SER A 98 0.79 13.19 9.62
N VAL A 99 1.19 12.19 8.81
CA VAL A 99 2.54 12.10 8.24
C VAL A 99 2.68 13.06 7.07
N GLU A 100 3.69 13.93 7.10
CA GLU A 100 4.03 14.80 5.97
C GLU A 100 4.96 14.08 4.97
N ARG A 101 5.16 14.70 3.80
CA ARG A 101 6.07 14.16 2.78
C ARG A 101 7.48 14.00 3.35
N GLY A 102 8.02 12.78 3.24
CA GLY A 102 9.37 12.46 3.68
C GLY A 102 9.52 12.17 5.18
N ASP A 103 8.47 12.38 5.98
CA ASP A 103 8.43 11.98 7.37
C ASP A 103 8.48 10.45 7.51
N ARG A 104 8.85 10.01 8.72
CA ARG A 104 8.95 8.59 9.06
C ARG A 104 7.68 8.15 9.76
N PHE A 105 7.01 7.14 9.20
CA PHE A 105 5.97 6.38 9.87
C PHE A 105 6.53 5.05 10.36
N VAL A 106 6.29 4.70 11.62
CA VAL A 106 6.61 3.38 12.18
C VAL A 106 5.31 2.70 12.55
N CYS A 107 5.03 1.58 11.91
CA CYS A 107 3.84 0.79 12.21
C CYS A 107 4.00 0.08 13.57
N ASP A 108 3.11 0.35 14.51
CA ASP A 108 2.90 -0.56 15.65
C ASP A 108 2.10 -1.77 15.17
N PHE A 109 2.82 -2.76 14.66
CA PHE A 109 2.24 -3.89 13.94
C PHE A 109 1.21 -4.67 14.78
N ASN A 110 0.02 -4.83 14.23
CA ASN A 110 -1.11 -5.55 14.81
C ASN A 110 -1.24 -6.93 14.16
N GLU A 111 -0.70 -7.97 14.82
CA GLU A 111 -0.82 -9.36 14.35
C GLU A 111 -2.27 -9.82 14.19
N ALA A 112 -3.18 -9.39 15.08
CA ALA A 112 -4.60 -9.72 14.97
C ALA A 112 -5.23 -9.06 13.73
N GLY A 113 -4.99 -7.77 13.51
CA GLY A 113 -5.47 -7.04 12.33
C GLY A 113 -4.93 -7.61 11.01
N PHE A 114 -3.67 -8.05 10.99
CA PHE A 114 -3.13 -8.79 9.85
C PHE A 114 -3.85 -10.13 9.62
N GLY A 115 -4.11 -10.89 10.69
CA GLY A 115 -4.87 -12.15 10.60
C GLY A 115 -6.28 -11.95 10.05
N GLU A 116 -6.99 -10.92 10.51
CA GLU A 116 -8.31 -10.55 10.00
C GLU A 116 -8.28 -10.17 8.53
N LEU A 117 -7.32 -9.33 8.11
CA LEU A 117 -7.13 -8.95 6.71
C LEU A 117 -6.81 -10.17 5.83
N ALA A 118 -5.88 -11.02 6.25
CA ALA A 118 -5.50 -12.23 5.53
C ALA A 118 -6.72 -13.16 5.35
N ASN A 119 -7.49 -13.37 6.42
CA ASN A 119 -8.72 -14.16 6.35
C ASN A 119 -9.74 -13.53 5.40
N ALA A 120 -9.95 -12.22 5.45
CA ALA A 120 -10.88 -11.53 4.57
C ALA A 120 -10.48 -11.63 3.09
N LEU A 121 -9.18 -11.57 2.77
CA LEU A 121 -8.70 -11.65 1.39
C LEU A 121 -8.73 -13.10 0.85
N LEU A 122 -8.42 -14.09 1.69
CA LEU A 122 -8.39 -15.49 1.28
C LEU A 122 -9.77 -16.14 1.22
N ASN A 123 -10.73 -15.65 2.00
CA ASN A 123 -12.10 -16.20 2.05
C ASN A 123 -13.11 -15.42 1.18
N ARG A 124 -12.69 -14.39 0.44
CA ARG A 124 -13.57 -13.63 -0.50
C ARG A 124 -13.94 -14.39 -1.77
N GLY A 125 -13.59 -15.68 -1.88
CA GLY A 125 -13.90 -16.55 -3.02
C GLY A 125 -14.77 -17.76 -2.69
N ALA A 126 -15.49 -17.77 -1.56
CA ALA A 126 -16.49 -18.78 -1.20
C ALA A 126 -17.92 -18.25 -1.40
#